data_AF-A0A081PE11-F1
#
_entry.id   AF-A0A081PE11-F1
#
_cell.length_a   1.000
_cell.length_b   1.000
_cell.length_c   1.000
_cell.angle_alpha   90.00
_cell.angle_beta   90.00
_cell.angle_gamma   90.00
#
_symmetry.space_group_name_H-M   'P 1'
#
loop_
_entity.id
_entity.type
_entity.pdbx_description
1 polymer ?
#
loop_
_entity_poly.entity_id
_entity_poly.type
_entity_poly.pdbx_seq_one_letter_code
_entity_poly.pdbx_strand_id
1 'polypeptide(L)'
;MVEVTFDLYIHDNWDGNIQMQDNVAGPDIWRMQVDGKTYINTTFSNAECVPGNICPPQSYPADYPNNNQNPRVGSVNVKLPGVCAQAKSPTGTSLYKIKKRIAHTSASLLIQCDDKLLQKNVSDPKCDESWSVDNIKVRVINLK
;
A
#
# COMPACT_ATOMS: atom_id res chain seq x y z
N MET A 1 -23.73 -5.93 -7.09
CA MET A 1 -22.64 -5.23 -6.36
C MET A 1 -21.75 -6.27 -5.72
N VAL A 2 -20.45 -6.00 -5.60
CA VAL A 2 -19.50 -6.85 -4.89
C VAL A 2 -18.82 -6.04 -3.79
N GLU A 3 -18.60 -6.65 -2.63
CA GLU A 3 -17.71 -6.14 -1.58
C GLU A 3 -16.44 -6.98 -1.56
N VAL A 4 -15.30 -6.33 -1.73
CA VAL A 4 -13.96 -6.94 -1.65
C VAL A 4 -13.29 -6.41 -0.39
N THR A 5 -12.80 -7.34 0.44
CA THR A 5 -12.00 -7.01 1.62
C THR A 5 -10.75 -7.87 1.68
N PHE A 6 -9.64 -7.31 2.13
CA PHE A 6 -8.40 -8.06 2.34
C PHE A 6 -7.48 -7.30 3.31
N ASP A 7 -6.49 -8.01 3.81
CA ASP A 7 -5.39 -7.47 4.59
C ASP A 7 -4.22 -7.18 3.63
N LEU A 8 -3.75 -5.94 3.61
CA LEU A 8 -2.59 -5.50 2.82
C LEU A 8 -1.42 -5.23 3.76
N TYR A 9 -0.32 -5.93 3.54
CA TYR A 9 0.93 -5.72 4.26
C TYR A 9 1.90 -4.96 3.37
N ILE A 10 2.47 -3.91 3.94
CA ILE A 10 3.50 -3.09 3.33
C ILE A 10 4.79 -3.34 4.10
N HIS A 11 5.76 -3.96 3.44
CA HIS A 11 6.98 -4.47 4.08
C HIS A 11 8.16 -3.55 3.84
N ASP A 12 8.98 -3.41 4.88
CA ASP A 12 10.30 -2.81 4.85
C ASP A 12 10.28 -1.32 4.43
N ASN A 13 11.04 -0.89 3.43
CA ASN A 13 11.42 0.51 3.19
C ASN A 13 10.51 1.29 2.25
N TRP A 14 9.19 1.32 2.49
CA TRP A 14 8.31 2.18 1.68
C TRP A 14 8.45 3.67 2.09
N ASP A 15 8.72 4.54 1.12
CA ASP A 15 9.06 5.96 1.23
C ASP A 15 7.89 6.91 0.94
N GLY A 16 6.71 6.39 0.58
CA GLY A 16 5.52 7.19 0.36
C GLY A 16 5.58 8.00 -0.93
N ASN A 17 5.39 9.32 -0.83
CA ASN A 17 5.39 10.23 -1.97
C ASN A 17 6.78 10.69 -2.39
N ILE A 18 7.84 10.31 -1.67
CA ILE A 18 9.19 10.75 -2.01
C ILE A 18 9.51 10.23 -3.41
N GLN A 19 9.93 11.14 -4.28
CA GLN A 19 10.58 10.79 -5.54
C GLN A 19 11.98 11.37 -5.48
N MET A 20 12.98 10.50 -5.45
CA MET A 20 14.38 10.95 -5.43
C MET A 20 14.78 11.51 -6.80
N GLN A 21 15.76 12.43 -6.78
CA GLN A 21 16.38 12.94 -8.00
C GLN A 21 16.90 11.78 -8.87
N ASP A 22 16.93 12.01 -10.18
CA ASP A 22 17.35 11.03 -11.19
C ASP A 22 16.53 9.72 -11.23
N ASN A 23 15.34 9.69 -10.61
CA ASN A 23 14.45 8.53 -10.55
C ASN A 23 15.19 7.29 -10.01
N VAL A 24 15.89 7.47 -8.90
CA VAL A 24 16.60 6.40 -8.21
C VAL A 24 15.68 5.66 -7.23
N ALA A 25 14.74 6.37 -6.60
CA ALA A 25 13.78 5.82 -5.64
C ALA A 25 12.40 6.49 -5.73
N GLY A 26 11.33 5.72 -5.52
CA GLY A 26 9.95 6.17 -5.37
C GLY A 26 9.34 6.94 -6.55
N PRO A 27 8.09 7.44 -6.42
CA PRO A 27 7.18 7.24 -5.28
C PRO A 27 6.62 5.82 -5.21
N ASP A 28 6.30 5.37 -4.01
CA ASP A 28 5.96 3.96 -3.78
C ASP A 28 4.47 3.72 -3.90
N ILE A 29 4.04 3.62 -5.15
CA ILE A 29 2.62 3.50 -5.49
C ILE A 29 2.19 2.04 -5.40
N TRP A 30 1.06 1.82 -4.74
CA TRP A 30 0.30 0.58 -4.81
C TRP A 30 -1.08 0.83 -5.42
N ARG A 31 -1.54 -0.10 -6.24
CA ARG A 31 -2.75 0.03 -7.04
C ARG A 31 -3.63 -1.21 -6.95
N MET A 32 -4.94 -0.96 -6.87
CA MET A 32 -5.97 -1.97 -7.05
C MET A 32 -6.85 -1.59 -8.24
N GLN A 33 -6.99 -2.51 -9.19
CA GLN A 33 -7.89 -2.40 -10.32
C GLN A 33 -8.93 -3.51 -10.29
N VAL A 34 -10.13 -3.21 -10.77
CA VAL A 34 -11.19 -4.20 -10.97
C VAL A 34 -11.73 -4.04 -12.37
N ASP A 35 -11.65 -5.11 -13.16
CA ASP A 35 -12.00 -5.14 -14.59
C ASP A 35 -11.37 -3.99 -15.38
N GLY A 36 -10.09 -3.69 -15.11
CA GLY A 36 -9.33 -2.61 -15.73
C GLY A 36 -9.63 -1.19 -15.19
N LYS A 37 -10.57 -1.03 -14.25
CA LYS A 37 -10.85 0.25 -13.60
C LYS A 37 -10.09 0.38 -12.28
N THR A 38 -9.37 1.48 -12.09
CA THR A 38 -8.68 1.79 -10.84
C THR A 38 -9.65 2.13 -9.71
N TYR A 39 -9.48 1.48 -8.55
CA TYR A 39 -10.23 1.72 -7.31
C TYR A 39 -9.37 2.22 -6.14
N ILE A 40 -8.06 1.98 -6.22
CA ILE A 40 -7.04 2.49 -5.31
C ILE A 40 -5.83 2.83 -6.17
N ASN A 41 -5.31 4.04 -6.04
CA ASN A 41 -4.00 4.43 -6.57
C ASN A 41 -3.37 5.41 -5.59
N THR A 42 -2.49 4.91 -4.75
CA THR A 42 -2.02 5.61 -3.56
C THR A 42 -0.59 5.19 -3.24
N THR A 43 0.04 5.87 -2.29
CA THR A 43 1.35 5.51 -1.75
C THR A 43 1.24 5.14 -0.28
N PHE A 44 2.19 4.37 0.19
CA PHE A 44 2.36 4.00 1.59
C PHE A 44 3.75 4.36 2.06
N SER A 45 3.91 4.66 3.35
CA SER A 45 5.23 4.83 3.93
C SER A 45 5.36 4.10 5.27
N ASN A 46 6.51 3.44 5.43
CA ASN A 46 6.97 2.83 6.67
C ASN A 46 8.03 3.68 7.38
N ALA A 47 8.31 4.90 6.92
CA ALA A 47 9.26 5.78 7.59
C ALA A 47 8.84 6.05 9.05
N GLU A 48 9.82 6.07 9.95
CA GLU A 48 9.57 6.47 11.34
C GLU A 48 9.28 7.98 11.39
N CYS A 49 8.14 8.34 11.99
CA CYS A 49 7.69 9.72 12.11
C CYS A 49 7.70 10.15 13.57
N VAL A 50 8.74 10.88 13.95
CA VAL A 50 8.92 11.38 15.33
C VAL A 50 8.05 12.63 15.53
N PRO A 51 7.26 12.72 16.61
CA PRO A 51 6.49 13.92 16.93
C PRO A 51 7.36 15.18 16.98
N GLY A 52 6.93 16.24 16.29
CA GLY A 52 7.66 17.51 16.20
C GLY A 52 8.57 17.64 14.97
N ASN A 53 8.79 16.56 14.22
CA ASN A 53 9.51 16.60 12.95
C ASN A 53 8.56 16.67 11.75
N ILE A 54 9.07 17.19 10.64
CA ILE A 54 8.41 17.06 9.34
C ILE A 54 8.68 15.64 8.84
N CYS A 55 7.61 14.87 8.66
CA CYS A 55 7.69 13.49 8.18
C CYS A 55 7.46 13.43 6.67
N PRO A 56 8.11 12.49 5.96
CA PRO A 56 7.85 12.29 4.56
C PRO A 56 6.39 11.83 4.37
N PRO A 57 5.64 12.45 3.46
CA PRO A 57 4.21 12.16 3.37
C PRO A 57 3.93 10.88 2.57
N GLN A 58 2.80 10.26 2.86
CA GLN A 58 2.14 9.28 1.98
C GLN A 58 0.79 9.82 1.50
N SER A 59 0.14 9.11 0.57
CA SER A 59 -1.20 9.44 0.09
C SER A 59 -2.30 8.69 0.81
N TYR A 60 -2.11 7.41 1.18
CA TYR A 60 -3.20 6.61 1.76
C TYR A 60 -3.69 7.25 3.07
N PRO A 61 -5.02 7.41 3.27
CA PRO A 61 -6.13 6.78 2.55
C PRO A 61 -6.68 7.52 1.31
N ALA A 62 -6.09 8.66 0.92
CA ALA A 62 -6.44 9.38 -0.30
C ALA A 62 -5.69 8.82 -1.52
N ASP A 63 -6.08 9.28 -2.71
CA ASP A 63 -5.37 8.95 -3.94
C ASP A 63 -4.10 9.81 -4.08
N TYR A 64 -3.07 9.25 -4.71
CA TYR A 64 -1.87 9.98 -5.11
C TYR A 64 -2.23 11.07 -6.15
N PRO A 65 -1.68 12.31 -6.06
CA PRO A 65 -0.54 12.73 -5.24
C PRO A 65 -0.87 13.46 -3.93
N ASN A 66 -1.93 13.07 -3.20
CA ASN A 66 -2.19 13.68 -1.90
C ASN A 66 -0.98 13.50 -0.95
N ASN A 67 -0.60 14.56 -0.24
CA ASN A 67 0.59 14.60 0.63
C ASN A 67 0.27 15.03 2.07
N ASN A 68 -0.99 14.89 2.48
CA ASN A 68 -1.46 15.39 3.78
C ASN A 68 -1.43 14.32 4.89
N GLN A 69 -0.83 13.16 4.62
CA GLN A 69 -0.82 12.03 5.55
C GLN A 69 0.61 11.71 5.99
N ASN A 70 0.80 11.61 7.30
CA ASN A 70 2.03 11.07 7.88
C ASN A 70 2.20 9.59 7.52
N PRO A 71 3.44 9.05 7.62
CA PRO A 71 3.69 7.63 7.45
C PRO A 71 2.76 6.76 8.30
N ARG A 72 2.37 5.61 7.76
CA ARG A 72 1.53 4.59 8.41
C ARG A 72 0.11 5.04 8.78
N VAL A 73 -0.35 6.23 8.38
CA VAL A 73 -1.75 6.65 8.60
C VAL A 73 -2.72 5.67 7.94
N GLY A 74 -3.77 5.28 8.67
CA GLY A 74 -4.77 4.32 8.22
C GLY A 74 -4.37 2.84 8.39
N SER A 75 -3.15 2.56 8.86
CA SER A 75 -2.77 1.20 9.25
C SER A 75 -3.52 0.77 10.52
N VAL A 76 -3.81 -0.52 10.64
CA VAL A 76 -4.41 -1.13 11.84
C VAL A 76 -3.35 -1.75 12.75
N ASN A 77 -2.13 -1.99 12.24
CA ASN A 77 -1.00 -2.47 13.02
C ASN A 77 0.32 -2.00 12.39
N VAL A 78 1.22 -1.48 13.22
CA VAL A 78 2.57 -1.00 12.84
C VAL A 78 3.68 -1.71 13.61
N LYS A 79 3.33 -2.69 14.45
CA LYS A 79 4.26 -3.45 15.30
C LYS A 79 4.45 -4.86 14.73
N LEU A 80 4.69 -4.92 13.43
CA LEU A 80 5.02 -6.16 12.74
C LEU A 80 6.48 -6.08 12.30
N PRO A 81 7.23 -7.19 12.41
CA PRO A 81 8.62 -7.21 11.98
C PRO A 81 8.74 -6.96 10.47
N GLY A 82 9.87 -6.41 10.05
CA GLY A 82 10.24 -6.39 8.64
C GLY A 82 10.43 -7.81 8.10
N VAL A 83 10.32 -7.98 6.78
CA VAL A 83 10.40 -9.30 6.15
C VAL A 83 11.80 -9.54 5.59
N CYS A 84 12.46 -8.49 5.08
CA CYS A 84 13.75 -8.62 4.46
C CYS A 84 14.71 -7.49 4.85
N ALA A 85 14.69 -6.33 4.20
CA ALA A 85 15.65 -5.25 4.47
C ALA A 85 15.59 -4.75 5.92
N GLN A 86 14.41 -4.80 6.54
CA GLN A 86 14.20 -4.46 7.95
C GLN A 86 13.90 -5.69 8.83
N ALA A 87 14.43 -6.89 8.54
CA ALA A 87 14.15 -8.11 9.30
C ALA A 87 14.42 -8.01 10.82
N LYS A 88 15.29 -7.09 11.26
CA LYS A 88 15.58 -6.82 12.69
C LYS A 88 14.70 -5.73 13.31
N SER A 89 13.93 -5.00 12.50
CA SER A 89 13.02 -3.95 12.96
C SER A 89 11.71 -4.57 13.41
N PRO A 90 11.23 -4.30 14.64
CA PRO A 90 9.92 -4.77 15.11
C PRO A 90 8.74 -3.97 14.52
N THR A 91 9.03 -2.91 13.74
CA THR A 91 8.06 -2.02 13.10
C THR A 91 8.25 -1.93 11.59
N GLY A 92 8.98 -2.90 11.00
CA GLY A 92 9.30 -2.90 9.58
C GLY A 92 8.12 -3.23 8.66
N THR A 93 6.98 -3.69 9.18
CA THR A 93 5.78 -3.93 8.37
C THR A 93 4.59 -3.17 8.95
N SER A 94 3.79 -2.57 8.07
CA SER A 94 2.49 -2.01 8.40
C SER A 94 1.36 -2.79 7.72
N LEU A 95 0.25 -2.97 8.45
CA LEU A 95 -0.92 -3.72 8.01
C LEU A 95 -2.11 -2.78 7.84
N TYR A 96 -2.79 -2.88 6.69
CA TYR A 96 -3.98 -2.12 6.33
C TYR A 96 -5.14 -3.06 6.06
N LYS A 97 -6.36 -2.67 6.45
CA LYS A 97 -7.59 -3.40 6.11
C LYS A 97 -8.29 -2.71 4.97
N ILE A 98 -8.19 -3.28 3.78
CA ILE A 98 -8.83 -2.72 2.59
C ILE A 98 -10.27 -3.22 2.50
N LYS A 99 -11.17 -2.30 2.20
CA LYS A 99 -12.59 -2.57 1.94
C LYS A 99 -13.09 -1.70 0.81
N LYS A 100 -13.56 -2.31 -0.27
CA LYS A 100 -14.16 -1.61 -1.42
C LYS A 100 -15.50 -2.24 -1.79
N ARG A 101 -16.50 -1.39 -2.00
CA ARG A 101 -17.79 -1.77 -2.59
C ARG A 101 -17.81 -1.31 -4.03
N ILE A 102 -18.03 -2.27 -4.92
CA ILE A 102 -17.84 -2.10 -6.36
C ILE A 102 -19.17 -2.44 -7.04
N ALA A 103 -19.69 -1.47 -7.79
CA ALA A 103 -20.81 -1.73 -8.70
C ALA A 103 -20.34 -2.76 -9.74
N HIS A 104 -21.02 -3.89 -9.79
CA HIS A 104 -20.63 -5.04 -10.62
C HIS A 104 -21.85 -5.93 -10.85
N THR A 105 -22.00 -6.42 -12.08
CA THR A 105 -23.11 -7.26 -12.55
C THR A 105 -22.66 -8.47 -13.36
N SER A 106 -21.42 -8.48 -13.85
CA SER A 106 -20.85 -9.59 -14.63
C SER A 106 -20.72 -10.86 -13.79
N ALA A 107 -20.70 -12.02 -14.45
CA ALA A 107 -20.54 -13.32 -13.80
C ALA A 107 -19.09 -13.59 -13.34
N SER A 108 -18.11 -12.90 -13.92
CA SER A 108 -16.69 -12.97 -13.58
C SER A 108 -16.20 -11.63 -13.05
N LEU A 109 -15.24 -11.65 -12.14
CA LEU A 109 -14.61 -10.47 -11.55
C LEU A 109 -13.09 -10.63 -11.63
N LEU A 110 -12.38 -9.68 -12.26
CA LEU A 110 -10.92 -9.64 -12.25
C LEU A 110 -10.44 -8.56 -11.29
N ILE A 111 -9.78 -8.97 -10.20
CA ILE A 111 -9.11 -8.06 -9.26
C ILE A 111 -7.61 -8.13 -9.55
N GLN A 112 -6.99 -6.99 -9.81
CA GLN A 112 -5.55 -6.87 -10.03
C GLN A 112 -4.97 -5.95 -8.97
N CYS A 113 -3.96 -6.45 -8.26
CA CYS A 113 -3.16 -5.69 -7.32
C CYS A 113 -1.76 -5.60 -7.90
N ASP A 114 -1.24 -4.38 -8.05
CA ASP A 114 0.07 -4.12 -8.62
C ASP A 114 0.72 -2.93 -7.92
N ASP A 115 2.01 -2.78 -8.10
CA ASP A 115 2.78 -1.67 -7.58
C ASP A 115 3.57 -0.96 -8.70
N LYS A 116 4.09 0.22 -8.37
CA LYS A 116 5.08 0.92 -9.18
C LYS A 116 6.27 1.29 -8.29
N LEU A 117 6.86 0.28 -7.66
CA LEU A 117 8.06 0.46 -6.86
C LEU A 117 9.28 0.70 -7.74
N LEU A 118 10.18 1.53 -7.26
CA LEU A 118 11.43 1.84 -7.93
C LEU A 118 12.49 2.03 -6.87
N GLN A 119 13.49 1.14 -6.83
CA GLN A 119 14.65 1.30 -5.98
C GLN A 119 15.90 0.84 -6.74
N LYS A 120 16.83 1.76 -7.03
CA LYS A 120 18.05 1.47 -7.82
C LYS A 120 19.34 1.58 -7.01
N ASN A 121 19.29 2.17 -5.82
CA ASN A 121 20.45 2.40 -4.96
C ASN A 121 20.69 1.26 -3.94
N VAL A 122 19.95 0.16 -4.04
CA VAL A 122 20.11 -1.04 -3.21
C VAL A 122 20.44 -2.26 -4.07
N SER A 123 21.07 -3.28 -3.47
CA SER A 123 21.44 -4.51 -4.17
C SER A 123 20.26 -5.42 -4.48
N ASP A 124 19.20 -5.39 -3.65
CA ASP A 124 17.98 -6.18 -3.83
C ASP A 124 16.74 -5.30 -3.64
N PRO A 125 16.21 -4.72 -4.72
CA PRO A 125 15.04 -3.83 -4.67
C PRO A 125 13.80 -4.50 -4.09
N LYS A 126 13.63 -5.81 -4.32
CA LYS A 126 12.47 -6.56 -3.84
C LYS A 126 12.57 -6.86 -2.34
N CYS A 127 13.79 -7.03 -1.83
CA CYS A 127 14.03 -7.12 -0.38
C CYS A 127 13.79 -5.78 0.32
N ASP A 128 14.04 -4.67 -0.39
CA ASP A 128 13.89 -3.32 0.13
C ASP A 128 12.43 -2.91 0.24
N GLU A 129 11.66 -3.09 -0.83
CA GLU A 129 10.25 -2.72 -0.90
C GLU A 129 9.44 -3.92 -1.42
N SER A 130 8.60 -4.47 -0.56
CA SER A 130 7.66 -5.53 -0.96
C SER A 130 6.32 -5.39 -0.26
N TRP A 131 5.35 -6.15 -0.74
CA TRP A 131 4.01 -6.19 -0.17
C TRP A 131 3.42 -7.58 -0.30
N SER A 132 2.42 -7.86 0.52
CA SER A 132 1.63 -9.08 0.42
C SER A 132 0.17 -8.82 0.74
N VAL A 133 -0.70 -9.72 0.27
CA VAL A 133 -2.13 -9.67 0.54
C VAL A 133 -2.55 -10.98 1.18
N ASP A 134 -3.33 -10.87 2.25
CA ASP A 134 -3.92 -12.00 2.96
C ASP A 134 -5.43 -11.79 3.18
N ASN A 135 -6.13 -12.84 3.61
CA ASN A 135 -7.53 -12.80 4.06
C ASN A 135 -8.50 -12.20 3.02
N ILE A 136 -8.25 -12.44 1.73
CA ILE A 136 -9.11 -11.98 0.63
C ILE A 136 -10.50 -12.60 0.79
N LYS A 137 -11.52 -11.73 0.86
CA LYS A 137 -12.93 -12.11 0.89
C LYS A 137 -13.68 -11.30 -0.15
N VAL A 138 -14.45 -12.01 -0.98
CA VAL A 138 -15.31 -11.44 -2.02
C VAL A 138 -16.74 -11.82 -1.70
N ARG A 139 -17.62 -10.83 -1.56
CA ARG A 139 -19.04 -11.03 -1.23
C ARG A 139 -19.92 -10.38 -2.29
N VAL A 140 -20.88 -11.14 -2.80
CA VAL A 140 -21.95 -10.59 -3.64
C VAL A 140 -23.00 -9.94 -2.74
N ILE A 141 -23.35 -8.69 -3.05
CA ILE A 141 -24.43 -7.97 -2.37
C ILE A 141 -25.57 -7.80 -3.36
N ASN A 142 -26.66 -8.50 -3.09
CA ASN A 142 -27.92 -8.36 -3.80
C ASN A 142 -28.74 -7.27 -3.10
N LEU A 143 -28.91 -6.14 -3.76
CA LEU A 143 -29.86 -5.12 -3.33
C LEU A 143 -31.23 -5.60 -3.81
N LYS A 144 -32.11 -5.92 -2.87
CA LYS A 144 -33.53 -6.17 -3.14
C LYS A 144 -34.26 -4.85 -3.34
#